data_AF-A0AA36DKZ3-F1
#
_entry.id   AF-A0AA36DKZ3-F1
#
_cell.length_a   1.000
_cell.length_b   1.000
_cell.length_c   1.000
_cell.angle_alpha   90.00
_cell.angle_beta   90.00
_cell.angle_gamma   90.00
#
_symmetry.space_group_name_H-M   'P 1'
#
loop_
_entity.id
_entity.type
_entity.pdbx_description
1 polymer ?
#
loop_
_entity_poly.entity_id
_entity_poly.type
_entity_poly.pdbx_seq_one_letter_code
_entity_poly.pdbx_strand_id
1 'polypeptide(L)'
;MAQYATQLYDAMMVYAGVLNKTIASNQNIRDGAFLFNRTKDAYPGALANVIEACDGSRIPYFIVTGVGRSAEPKRLIAHTLIPLYDSQNEIQFASNGRPIPMTVPACGFTEVEKESRLRRELRKLKEAIPPLPSPAKLYDQIIEASTMIMITTEIFDQLKEDSSLFYMSNAPYGELERDTQIFELRTGNCKMRLEFLRRLRLLFSKVPVLIATKAMNENAWNARMERPQYYISRDGQRKPLLTDANLLELIINDHLRFIDEFYMTIQQTRAECLTRERAEREARDVRVFNAIQSIQQTMVEVKDTVSKQKITIKSCAAWTQTYPLERQKVCRAVQTTHQAPLKAKTMQTEAPSPPTLPQMPQMPAQPMLFP
;
A
#
# COMPACT_ATOMS: atom_id res chain seq x y z
N MET A 1 5.80 8.00 14.75
CA MET A 1 6.19 8.29 13.35
C MET A 1 6.89 9.63 13.13
N ALA A 2 6.86 10.59 14.07
CA ALA A 2 7.49 11.93 13.88
C ALA A 2 9.03 11.94 13.76
N GLN A 3 9.73 10.88 14.20
CA GLN A 3 11.20 10.84 14.21
C GLN A 3 11.84 10.86 12.82
N TYR A 4 11.11 10.46 11.77
CA TYR A 4 11.62 10.44 10.39
C TYR A 4 11.15 11.63 9.54
N ALA A 5 10.32 12.52 10.09
CA ALA A 5 9.76 13.64 9.34
C ALA A 5 10.83 14.58 8.79
N THR A 6 11.87 14.85 9.58
CA THR A 6 13.02 15.67 9.16
C THR A 6 13.85 14.99 8.08
N GLN A 7 13.99 13.66 8.15
CA GLN A 7 14.73 12.90 7.11
C GLN A 7 13.97 12.89 5.78
N LEU A 8 12.65 12.79 5.80
CA LEU A 8 11.84 12.87 4.59
C LEU A 8 11.87 14.27 3.97
N TYR A 9 11.81 15.31 4.80
CA TYR A 9 12.00 16.69 4.34
C TYR A 9 13.37 16.88 3.67
N ASP A 10 14.44 16.41 4.32
CA ASP A 10 15.80 16.45 3.80
C ASP A 10 15.90 15.73 2.43
N ALA A 11 15.28 14.56 2.28
CA ALA A 11 15.26 13.82 1.01
C ALA A 11 14.57 14.61 -0.12
N MET A 12 13.49 15.34 0.19
CA MET A 12 12.81 16.20 -0.79
C MET A 12 13.69 17.40 -1.20
N MET A 13 14.45 17.97 -0.26
CA MET A 13 15.40 19.05 -0.55
C MET A 13 16.56 18.59 -1.44
N VAL A 14 17.10 17.40 -1.18
CA VAL A 14 18.10 16.76 -2.05
C VAL A 14 17.53 16.57 -3.45
N TYR A 15 16.34 15.94 -3.56
CA TYR A 15 15.69 15.71 -4.85
C TYR A 15 15.45 17.00 -5.64
N ALA A 16 14.92 18.04 -5.00
CA ALA A 16 14.70 19.35 -5.62
C ALA A 16 16.01 19.99 -6.11
N GLY A 17 17.09 19.88 -5.32
CA GLY A 17 18.41 20.38 -5.70
C GLY A 17 18.99 19.64 -6.92
N VAL A 18 18.88 18.32 -6.95
CA VAL A 18 19.31 17.48 -8.09
C VAL A 18 18.49 17.80 -9.33
N LEU A 19 17.17 17.94 -9.19
CA LEU A 19 16.27 18.27 -10.30
C LEU A 19 16.62 19.63 -10.91
N ASN A 20 16.85 20.65 -10.08
CA ASN A 20 17.23 21.98 -10.53
C ASN A 20 18.54 21.95 -11.34
N LYS A 21 19.57 21.24 -10.85
CA LYS A 21 20.84 21.04 -11.57
C LYS A 21 20.66 20.31 -12.90
N THR A 22 19.74 19.35 -12.95
CA THR A 22 19.44 18.53 -14.14
C THR A 22 18.75 19.36 -15.21
N ILE A 23 17.75 20.16 -14.82
CA ILE A 23 17.05 21.11 -15.69
C ILE A 23 18.04 22.16 -16.22
N ALA A 24 18.89 22.73 -15.37
CA ALA A 24 19.91 23.70 -15.76
C ALA A 24 20.94 23.13 -16.76
N SER A 25 21.13 21.80 -16.75
CA SER A 25 22.02 21.10 -17.69
C SER A 25 21.30 20.62 -18.97
N ASN A 26 20.01 20.96 -19.14
CA ASN A 26 19.14 20.50 -20.23
C ASN A 26 19.12 18.97 -20.39
N GLN A 27 19.11 18.24 -19.27
CA GLN A 27 19.10 16.77 -19.25
C GLN A 27 17.70 16.22 -18.95
N ASN A 28 17.45 14.98 -19.35
CA ASN A 28 16.15 14.33 -19.14
C ASN A 28 15.92 14.00 -17.67
N ILE A 29 14.91 14.61 -17.06
CA ILE A 29 14.53 14.38 -15.65
C ILE A 29 13.98 12.97 -15.39
N ARG A 30 13.69 12.18 -16.43
CA ARG A 30 13.28 10.78 -16.31
C ARG A 30 14.45 9.80 -16.27
N ASP A 31 15.68 10.26 -16.50
CA ASP A 31 16.88 9.44 -16.38
C ASP A 31 17.29 9.32 -14.91
N GLY A 32 16.80 8.26 -14.25
CA GLY A 32 17.09 8.00 -12.84
C GLY A 32 18.58 7.80 -12.54
N ALA A 33 19.35 7.24 -13.47
CA ALA A 33 20.79 7.04 -13.29
C ALA A 33 21.53 8.37 -13.33
N PHE A 34 21.13 9.27 -14.25
CA PHE A 34 21.67 10.62 -14.30
C PHE A 34 21.37 11.42 -13.03
N LEU A 35 20.11 11.37 -12.55
CA LEU A 35 19.71 12.01 -11.30
C LEU A 35 20.52 11.48 -10.12
N PHE A 36 20.65 10.16 -10.01
CA PHE A 36 21.39 9.52 -8.92
C PHE A 36 22.87 9.94 -8.88
N ASN A 37 23.55 9.97 -10.03
CA ASN A 37 24.96 10.39 -10.12
C ASN A 37 25.19 11.86 -9.75
N ARG A 38 24.13 12.68 -9.76
CA ARG A 38 24.15 14.10 -9.38
C ARG A 38 23.76 14.33 -7.92
N THR A 39 23.43 13.28 -7.17
CA THR A 39 23.06 13.40 -5.76
C THR A 39 24.23 13.84 -4.90
N LYS A 40 25.48 13.48 -5.22
CA LYS A 40 26.68 13.89 -4.47
C LYS A 40 26.85 15.42 -4.38
N ASP A 41 26.42 16.01 -3.27
CA ASP A 41 26.67 17.41 -2.90
C ASP A 41 26.21 17.68 -1.45
N ALA A 42 26.34 18.93 -1.00
CA ALA A 42 25.69 19.45 0.17
C ALA A 42 24.36 20.16 -0.19
N TYR A 43 23.29 19.82 0.52
CA TYR A 43 21.96 20.40 0.36
C TYR A 43 21.48 21.01 1.68
N PRO A 44 20.69 22.10 1.66
CA PRO A 44 20.10 22.65 2.87
C PRO A 44 19.04 21.68 3.43
N GLY A 45 19.25 21.19 4.66
CA GLY A 45 18.29 20.35 5.39
C GLY A 45 17.59 21.09 6.52
N ALA A 46 16.63 20.43 7.17
CA ALA A 46 15.82 21.01 8.25
C ALA A 46 16.64 21.35 9.51
N LEU A 47 17.67 20.56 9.81
CA LEU A 47 18.48 20.70 11.03
C LEU A 47 19.92 21.15 10.74
N ALA A 48 20.48 20.75 9.60
CA ALA A 48 21.81 21.07 9.12
C ALA A 48 21.89 20.74 7.63
N ASN A 49 23.00 21.08 6.98
CA ASN A 49 23.25 20.63 5.62
C ASN A 49 23.27 19.09 5.54
N VAL A 50 22.63 18.55 4.51
CA VAL A 50 22.63 17.14 4.16
C VAL A 50 23.76 16.93 3.17
N ILE A 51 24.74 16.10 3.51
CA ILE A 51 25.84 15.77 2.61
C ILE A 51 25.61 14.37 2.09
N GLU A 52 25.46 14.23 0.78
CA GLU A 52 25.33 12.95 0.09
C GLU A 52 26.68 12.52 -0.49
N ALA A 53 27.05 11.26 -0.24
CA ALA A 53 28.27 10.66 -0.76
C ALA A 53 28.11 10.23 -2.23
N CYS A 54 29.21 9.83 -2.87
CA CYS A 54 29.21 9.40 -4.27
C CYS A 54 28.30 8.17 -4.54
N ASP A 55 28.04 7.36 -3.51
CA ASP A 55 27.22 6.15 -3.58
C ASP A 55 25.75 6.42 -3.23
N GLY A 56 25.35 7.69 -3.10
CA GLY A 56 23.99 8.09 -2.73
C GLY A 56 23.62 7.85 -1.26
N SER A 57 24.61 7.53 -0.42
CA SER A 57 24.41 7.44 1.02
C SER A 57 24.59 8.81 1.70
N ARG A 58 23.68 9.13 2.62
CA ARG A 58 23.82 10.31 3.47
C ARG A 58 24.99 10.12 4.43
N ILE A 59 25.91 11.07 4.46
CA ILE A 59 26.97 11.09 5.48
C ILE A 59 26.33 11.50 6.83
N PRO A 60 26.27 10.59 7.82
CA PRO A 60 25.60 10.87 9.07
C PRO A 60 26.40 11.85 9.94
N TYR A 61 25.67 12.69 10.67
CA TYR A 61 26.21 13.49 11.77
C TYR A 61 25.94 12.76 13.07
N PHE A 62 27.00 12.51 13.83
CA PHE A 62 26.87 11.96 15.17
C PHE A 62 27.12 13.06 16.20
N ILE A 63 26.34 13.00 17.27
CA ILE A 63 26.52 13.86 18.42
C ILE A 63 26.93 12.96 19.57
N VAL A 64 28.15 13.15 20.08
CA VAL A 64 28.58 12.49 21.30
C VAL A 64 28.21 13.37 22.48
N THR A 65 27.24 12.93 23.26
CA THR A 65 26.87 13.54 24.54
C THR A 65 27.52 12.77 25.66
N GLY A 66 28.10 13.48 26.62
CA GLY A 66 28.58 12.88 27.86
C GLY A 66 28.11 13.68 29.07
N VAL A 67 28.65 13.33 30.22
CA VAL A 67 28.31 13.98 31.49
C VAL A 67 29.45 14.91 31.88
N GLY A 68 29.15 16.18 32.10
CA GLY A 68 30.11 17.18 32.57
C GLY A 68 30.52 16.95 34.03
N ARG A 69 31.51 17.73 34.52
CA ARG A 69 31.97 17.65 35.93
C ARG A 69 30.87 17.92 36.96
N SER A 70 29.84 18.67 36.56
CA SER A 70 28.63 19.03 37.32
C SER A 70 27.53 17.97 37.26
N ALA A 71 27.79 16.81 36.66
CA ALA A 71 26.79 15.78 36.35
C ALA A 71 25.70 16.18 35.33
N GLU A 72 25.84 17.32 34.66
CA GLU A 72 24.90 17.76 33.62
C GLU A 72 25.25 17.16 32.24
N PRO A 73 24.26 16.88 31.38
CA PRO A 73 24.51 16.42 30.02
C PRO A 73 25.19 17.52 29.21
N LYS A 74 26.40 17.26 28.72
CA LYS A 74 27.17 18.18 27.89
C LYS A 74 27.41 17.56 26.52
N ARG A 75 27.14 18.34 25.47
CA ARG A 75 27.51 17.99 24.09
C ARG A 75 29.03 18.11 23.97
N LEU A 76 29.71 16.98 23.79
CA LEU A 76 31.17 16.93 23.82
C LEU A 76 31.76 17.22 22.44
N ILE A 77 31.19 16.61 21.40
CA ILE A 77 31.66 16.79 20.01
C ILE A 77 30.45 16.78 19.06
N ALA A 78 30.44 17.72 18.12
CA ALA A 78 29.54 17.75 16.97
C ALA A 78 30.37 17.69 15.70
N HIS A 79 30.75 16.49 15.26
CA HIS A 79 31.53 16.33 14.04
C HIS A 79 30.84 15.32 13.12
N THR A 80 30.85 15.63 11.82
CA THR A 80 30.66 14.63 10.76
C THR A 80 31.72 13.56 10.98
N LEU A 81 31.37 12.27 10.86
CA LEU A 81 32.32 11.16 11.06
C LEU A 81 33.28 11.06 9.86
N ILE A 82 34.00 12.13 9.58
CA ILE A 82 35.29 12.08 8.94
C ILE A 82 36.24 11.64 10.07
N PRO A 83 37.14 10.66 9.86
CA PRO A 83 38.08 10.20 10.87
C PRO A 83 39.20 11.24 11.13
N LEU A 84 38.82 12.49 11.38
CA LEU A 84 39.66 13.54 11.94
C LEU A 84 39.40 13.62 13.44
N TYR A 85 39.47 12.46 14.09
CA TYR A 85 39.54 12.43 15.54
C TYR A 85 40.93 12.92 15.93
N ASP A 86 41.02 14.19 16.34
CA ASP A 86 42.24 14.77 16.88
C ASP A 86 42.36 14.41 18.36
N SER A 87 43.49 13.82 18.75
CA SER A 87 43.81 13.47 20.14
C SER A 87 43.82 14.69 21.07
N GLN A 88 43.92 15.91 20.53
CA GLN A 88 43.76 17.13 21.34
C GLN A 88 42.34 17.27 21.93
N ASN A 89 41.31 16.69 21.29
CA ASN A 89 39.94 16.70 21.80
C ASN A 89 39.70 15.68 22.92
N GLU A 90 40.59 14.70 23.12
CA GLU A 90 40.50 13.69 24.19
C GLU A 90 40.59 14.31 25.60
N ILE A 91 41.30 15.44 25.75
CA ILE A 91 41.54 16.09 27.05
C ILE A 91 40.23 16.53 27.74
N GLN A 92 39.15 16.72 26.96
CA GLN A 92 37.84 17.12 27.50
C GLN A 92 36.98 15.93 27.98
N PHE A 93 37.34 14.69 27.64
CA PHE A 93 36.63 13.49 28.08
C PHE A 93 37.09 13.07 29.48
N ALA A 94 36.56 13.73 30.51
CA ALA A 94 36.81 13.34 31.88
C ALA A 94 35.90 12.18 32.29
N SER A 95 36.48 11.00 32.54
CA SER A 95 35.79 9.93 33.27
C SER A 95 35.93 10.20 34.77
N ASN A 96 35.03 11.01 35.35
CA ASN A 96 35.08 11.39 36.78
C ASN A 96 36.44 11.95 37.24
N GLY A 97 37.11 12.75 36.39
CA GLY A 97 38.44 13.30 36.69
C GLY A 97 39.60 12.32 36.55
N ARG A 98 39.37 11.10 36.04
CA ARG A 98 40.41 10.12 35.72
C ARG A 98 40.75 10.14 34.22
N PRO A 99 42.00 9.80 33.84
CA PRO A 99 42.34 9.60 32.44
C PRO A 99 41.46 8.52 31.81
N ILE A 100 41.20 8.64 30.51
CA ILE A 100 40.42 7.66 29.73
C ILE A 100 41.09 6.28 29.92
N PRO A 101 40.34 5.23 30.29
CA PRO A 101 40.91 3.90 30.40
C PRO A 101 41.49 3.49 29.04
N MET A 102 42.77 3.11 29.03
CA MET A 102 43.41 2.60 27.83
C MET A 102 42.66 1.36 27.34
N THR A 103 42.49 1.23 26.02
CA THR A 103 41.86 0.06 25.38
C THR A 103 42.61 -1.24 25.66
N VAL A 104 43.90 -1.15 26.01
CA VAL A 104 44.75 -2.25 26.46
C VAL A 104 45.32 -1.89 27.84
N PRO A 105 45.17 -2.75 28.87
CA PRO A 105 45.82 -2.54 30.16
C PRO A 105 47.34 -2.44 30.02
N ALA A 106 47.99 -1.63 30.87
CA ALA A 106 49.45 -1.45 30.84
C ALA A 106 50.25 -2.76 31.05
N CYS A 107 49.65 -3.76 31.71
CA CYS A 107 50.23 -5.08 31.92
C CYS A 107 50.00 -6.06 30.75
N GLY A 108 49.39 -5.62 29.65
CA GLY A 108 48.84 -6.51 28.64
C GLY A 108 47.71 -7.38 29.21
N PHE A 109 47.01 -8.13 28.37
CA PHE A 109 46.13 -9.19 28.86
C PHE A 109 47.03 -10.37 29.27
N THR A 110 47.27 -10.54 30.57
CA THR A 110 48.02 -11.70 31.09
C THR A 110 47.35 -13.02 30.65
N GLU A 111 48.08 -14.13 30.53
CA GLU A 111 47.48 -15.39 30.05
C GLU A 111 46.29 -15.88 30.91
N VAL A 112 46.33 -15.61 32.22
CA VAL A 112 45.23 -15.90 33.15
C VAL A 112 43.99 -15.02 32.88
N GLU A 113 44.21 -13.76 32.50
CA GLU A 113 43.14 -12.86 32.07
C GLU A 113 42.61 -13.25 30.68
N LYS A 114 43.46 -13.75 29.77
CA LYS A 114 43.04 -14.28 28.47
C LYS A 114 42.15 -15.50 28.64
N GLU A 115 42.50 -16.46 29.51
CA GLU A 115 41.64 -17.62 29.76
C GLU A 115 40.31 -17.21 30.41
N SER A 116 40.35 -16.32 31.41
CA SER A 116 39.15 -15.79 32.05
C SER A 116 38.26 -15.04 31.06
N ARG A 117 38.86 -14.28 30.14
CA ARG A 117 38.16 -13.58 29.06
C ARG A 117 37.55 -14.56 28.07
N LEU A 118 38.30 -15.56 27.61
CA LEU A 118 37.79 -16.61 26.70
C LEU A 118 36.65 -17.40 27.34
N ARG A 119 36.72 -17.75 28.62
CA ARG A 119 35.61 -18.40 29.34
C ARG A 119 34.37 -17.51 29.42
N ARG A 120 34.54 -16.20 29.65
CA ARG A 120 33.42 -15.23 29.63
C ARG A 120 32.85 -15.08 28.22
N GLU A 121 33.69 -15.00 27.19
CA GLU A 121 33.28 -14.90 25.79
C GLU A 121 32.56 -16.18 25.34
N LEU A 122 33.07 -17.36 25.71
CA LEU A 122 32.40 -18.64 25.47
C LEU A 122 31.05 -18.73 26.19
N ARG A 123 30.96 -18.23 27.43
CA ARG A 123 29.69 -18.16 28.16
C ARG A 123 28.70 -17.21 27.48
N LYS A 124 29.16 -16.02 27.08
CA LYS A 124 28.36 -15.06 26.30
C LYS A 124 27.91 -15.64 24.97
N LEU A 125 28.78 -16.36 24.26
CA LEU A 125 28.46 -17.05 23.02
C LEU A 125 27.41 -18.16 23.26
N LYS A 126 27.58 -18.95 24.31
CA LYS A 126 26.59 -19.97 24.71
C LYS A 126 25.24 -19.37 25.08
N GLU A 127 25.23 -18.23 25.79
CA GLU A 127 24.01 -17.49 26.16
C GLU A 127 23.38 -16.78 24.95
N ALA A 128 24.17 -16.36 23.96
CA ALA A 128 23.70 -15.72 22.74
C ALA A 128 23.09 -16.72 21.75
N ILE A 129 23.47 -18.00 21.81
CA ILE A 129 22.87 -19.05 20.99
C ILE A 129 21.50 -19.41 21.60
N PRO A 130 20.40 -19.26 20.85
CA PRO A 130 19.08 -19.64 21.36
C PRO A 130 19.07 -21.11 21.76
N PRO A 131 18.41 -21.48 22.88
CA PRO A 131 18.32 -22.86 23.27
C PRO A 131 17.68 -23.68 22.15
N LEU A 132 18.27 -24.84 21.85
CA LEU A 132 17.73 -25.74 20.84
C LEU A 132 16.34 -26.23 21.29
N PRO A 133 15.35 -26.28 20.39
CA PRO A 133 14.04 -26.83 20.72
C PRO A 133 14.17 -28.32 21.06
N SER A 134 13.28 -28.84 21.91
CA SER A 134 13.19 -30.29 22.10
C SER A 134 12.81 -30.98 20.79
N PRO A 135 13.21 -32.25 20.58
CA PRO A 135 12.84 -33.01 19.38
C PRO A 135 11.35 -33.00 19.07
N ALA A 136 10.49 -33.13 20.09
CA ALA A 136 9.05 -33.08 19.93
C ALA A 136 8.58 -31.70 19.46
N LYS A 137 9.05 -30.62 20.10
CA LYS A 137 8.69 -29.26 19.72
C LYS A 137 9.16 -28.92 18.30
N LEU A 138 10.35 -29.36 17.90
CA LEU A 138 10.84 -29.15 16.53
C LEU A 138 9.97 -29.86 15.50
N TYR A 139 9.58 -31.12 15.78
CA TYR A 139 8.65 -31.85 14.94
C TYR A 139 7.32 -31.12 14.77
N ASP A 140 6.70 -30.70 15.88
CA ASP A 140 5.41 -30.01 15.84
C ASP A 140 5.51 -28.71 15.03
N GLN A 141 6.60 -27.96 15.19
CA GLN A 141 6.88 -26.75 14.39
C GLN A 141 7.04 -27.03 12.89
N ILE A 142 7.68 -28.14 12.51
CA ILE A 142 7.81 -28.54 11.11
C ILE A 142 6.45 -28.96 10.53
N ILE A 143 5.65 -29.73 11.27
CA ILE A 143 4.31 -30.15 10.83
C ILE A 143 3.38 -28.94 10.69
N GLU A 144 3.39 -28.02 11.66
CA GLU A 144 2.63 -26.77 11.61
C GLU A 144 3.04 -25.92 10.40
N ALA A 145 4.33 -25.67 10.21
CA ALA A 145 4.82 -24.90 9.09
C ALA A 145 4.47 -25.56 7.73
N SER A 146 4.61 -26.88 7.63
CA SER A 146 4.23 -27.63 6.42
C SER A 146 2.73 -27.51 6.14
N THR A 147 1.90 -27.60 7.18
CA THR A 147 0.44 -27.42 7.09
C THR A 147 0.10 -26.01 6.61
N MET A 148 0.76 -24.99 7.16
CA MET A 148 0.57 -23.60 6.75
C MET A 148 1.00 -23.34 5.30
N ILE A 149 2.02 -24.03 4.80
CA ILE A 149 2.38 -23.98 3.37
C ILE A 149 1.21 -24.49 2.54
N MET A 150 0.73 -25.72 2.81
CA MET A 150 -0.36 -26.33 2.05
C MET A 150 -1.66 -25.51 2.08
N ILE A 151 -2.02 -24.95 3.24
CA ILE A 151 -3.19 -24.07 3.36
C ILE A 151 -2.98 -22.78 2.57
N THR A 152 -1.79 -22.19 2.62
CA THR A 152 -1.51 -20.94 1.89
C THR A 152 -1.52 -21.16 0.38
N THR A 153 -1.03 -22.29 -0.10
CA THR A 153 -1.12 -22.64 -1.53
C THR A 153 -2.57 -22.82 -1.97
N GLU A 154 -3.40 -23.52 -1.20
CA GLU A 154 -4.83 -23.67 -1.51
C GLU A 154 -5.59 -22.32 -1.51
N ILE A 155 -5.26 -21.42 -0.58
CA ILE A 155 -5.83 -20.05 -0.56
C ILE A 155 -5.43 -19.29 -1.83
N PHE A 156 -4.18 -19.42 -2.27
CA PHE A 156 -3.70 -18.76 -3.48
C PHE A 156 -4.36 -19.33 -4.74
N ASP A 157 -4.49 -20.65 -4.83
CA ASP A 157 -5.21 -21.29 -5.94
C ASP A 157 -6.64 -20.79 -6.04
N GLN A 158 -7.34 -20.65 -4.89
CA GLN A 158 -8.67 -20.06 -4.89
C GLN A 158 -8.67 -18.61 -5.36
N LEU A 159 -7.71 -17.78 -4.92
CA LEU A 159 -7.62 -16.39 -5.37
C LEU A 159 -7.47 -16.31 -6.89
N LYS A 160 -6.72 -17.25 -7.47
CA LYS A 160 -6.56 -17.36 -8.92
C LYS A 160 -7.87 -17.75 -9.60
N GLU A 161 -8.62 -18.71 -9.05
CA GLU A 161 -9.95 -19.07 -9.55
C GLU A 161 -10.93 -17.89 -9.46
N ASP A 162 -11.00 -17.23 -8.31
CA ASP A 162 -11.87 -16.08 -8.07
C ASP A 162 -11.55 -14.92 -9.03
N SER A 163 -10.29 -14.75 -9.43
CA SER A 163 -9.90 -13.73 -10.40
C SER A 163 -10.47 -13.95 -11.80
N SER A 164 -10.81 -15.19 -12.16
CA SER A 164 -11.47 -15.45 -13.45
C SER A 164 -12.89 -14.89 -13.46
N LEU A 165 -13.59 -14.96 -12.32
CA LEU A 165 -14.95 -14.41 -12.16
C LEU A 165 -14.95 -12.89 -12.25
N PHE A 166 -13.86 -12.25 -11.83
CA PHE A 166 -13.68 -10.81 -11.91
C PHE A 166 -13.86 -10.29 -13.35
N TYR A 167 -13.26 -10.97 -14.35
CA TYR A 167 -13.37 -10.56 -15.75
C TYR A 167 -14.76 -10.78 -16.37
N MET A 168 -15.61 -11.60 -15.75
CA MET A 168 -16.98 -11.84 -16.22
C MET A 168 -18.01 -10.94 -15.54
N SER A 169 -17.60 -10.13 -14.56
CA SER A 169 -18.50 -9.25 -13.82
C SER A 169 -18.93 -8.04 -14.66
N ASN A 170 -20.22 -7.70 -14.61
CA ASN A 170 -20.77 -6.47 -15.19
C ASN A 170 -20.83 -5.32 -14.16
N ALA A 171 -20.07 -5.42 -13.07
CA ALA A 171 -20.01 -4.39 -12.04
C ALA A 171 -19.42 -3.08 -12.58
N PRO A 172 -19.79 -1.92 -12.02
CA PRO A 172 -19.21 -0.64 -12.41
C PRO A 172 -17.70 -0.61 -12.11
N TYR A 173 -16.92 0.10 -12.93
CA TYR A 173 -15.45 0.11 -12.82
C TYR A 173 -14.92 0.55 -11.45
N GLY A 174 -15.63 1.41 -10.72
CA GLY A 174 -15.25 1.79 -9.36
C GLY A 174 -15.41 0.68 -8.32
N GLU A 175 -16.34 -0.26 -8.51
CA GLU A 175 -16.45 -1.47 -7.67
C GLU A 175 -15.38 -2.48 -8.06
N LEU A 176 -15.16 -2.67 -9.36
CA LEU A 176 -14.10 -3.51 -9.89
C LEU A 176 -12.71 -3.06 -9.40
N GLU A 177 -12.42 -1.76 -9.37
CA GLU A 177 -11.17 -1.23 -8.82
C GLU A 177 -10.99 -1.60 -7.35
N ARG A 178 -12.04 -1.42 -6.54
CA ARG A 178 -12.01 -1.80 -5.11
C ARG A 178 -11.76 -3.29 -4.93
N ASP A 179 -12.45 -4.12 -5.71
CA ASP A 179 -12.27 -5.57 -5.66
C ASP A 179 -10.86 -5.99 -6.09
N THR A 180 -10.28 -5.36 -7.14
CA THR A 180 -8.86 -5.60 -7.48
C THR A 180 -7.93 -5.22 -6.35
N GLN A 181 -8.17 -4.11 -5.63
CA GLN A 181 -7.36 -3.73 -4.48
C GLN A 181 -7.45 -4.78 -3.36
N ILE A 182 -8.62 -5.37 -3.12
CA ILE A 182 -8.79 -6.48 -2.17
C ILE A 182 -7.98 -7.70 -2.64
N PHE A 183 -8.01 -8.03 -3.92
CA PHE A 183 -7.18 -9.09 -4.50
C PHE A 183 -5.68 -8.82 -4.35
N GLU A 184 -5.21 -7.58 -4.56
CA GLU A 184 -3.80 -7.19 -4.35
C GLU A 184 -3.38 -7.47 -2.90
N LEU A 185 -4.21 -7.06 -1.93
CA LEU A 185 -3.92 -7.25 -0.50
C LEU A 185 -3.92 -8.73 -0.10
N ARG A 186 -4.89 -9.52 -0.58
CA ARG A 186 -4.96 -10.96 -0.29
C ARG A 186 -3.79 -11.72 -0.91
N THR A 187 -3.42 -11.39 -2.14
CA THR A 187 -2.25 -11.94 -2.83
C THR A 187 -0.95 -11.57 -2.10
N GLY A 188 -0.79 -10.30 -1.70
CA GLY A 188 0.35 -9.84 -0.92
C GLY A 188 0.46 -10.53 0.45
N ASN A 189 -0.68 -10.83 1.10
CA ASN A 189 -0.69 -11.61 2.34
C ASN A 189 -0.19 -13.05 2.13
N CYS A 190 -0.59 -13.71 1.04
CA CYS A 190 -0.10 -15.04 0.69
C CYS A 190 1.41 -15.02 0.45
N LYS A 191 1.91 -14.03 -0.29
CA LYS A 191 3.36 -13.83 -0.50
C LYS A 191 4.11 -13.74 0.82
N MET A 192 3.65 -12.86 1.72
CA MET A 192 4.30 -12.64 3.02
C MET A 192 4.32 -13.90 3.87
N ARG A 193 3.21 -14.66 3.89
CA ARG A 193 3.13 -15.95 4.61
C ARG A 193 4.14 -16.96 4.06
N LEU A 194 4.22 -17.14 2.74
CA LEU A 194 5.18 -18.05 2.12
C LEU A 194 6.64 -17.62 2.35
N GLU A 195 6.95 -16.33 2.25
CA GLU A 195 8.29 -15.81 2.58
C GLU A 195 8.66 -16.06 4.04
N PHE A 196 7.72 -15.87 4.98
CA PHE A 196 7.94 -16.22 6.37
C PHE A 196 8.20 -17.73 6.56
N LEU A 197 7.48 -18.57 5.81
CA LEU A 197 7.61 -20.02 5.83
C LEU A 197 8.91 -20.54 5.17
N ARG A 198 9.67 -19.72 4.45
CA ARG A 198 11.05 -20.08 4.01
C ARG A 198 11.98 -20.36 5.19
N ARG A 199 11.63 -19.90 6.39
CA ARG A 199 12.29 -20.28 7.65
C ARG A 199 12.18 -21.77 7.96
N LEU A 200 11.35 -22.53 7.25
CA LEU A 200 11.28 -23.99 7.35
C LEU A 200 12.65 -24.64 7.11
N ARG A 201 13.47 -24.09 6.21
CA ARG A 201 14.86 -24.54 6.01
C ARG A 201 15.71 -24.44 7.28
N LEU A 202 15.48 -23.39 8.08
CA LEU A 202 16.12 -23.21 9.38
C LEU A 202 15.57 -24.19 10.44
N LEU A 203 14.33 -24.65 10.31
CA LEU A 203 13.80 -25.70 11.18
C LEU A 203 14.44 -27.05 10.84
N PHE A 204 14.50 -27.43 9.56
CA PHE A 204 15.15 -28.66 9.12
C PHE A 204 16.65 -28.69 9.43
N SER A 205 17.34 -27.55 9.37
CA SER A 205 18.77 -27.49 9.72
C SER A 205 19.06 -27.74 11.21
N LYS A 206 18.05 -27.65 12.09
CA LYS A 206 18.20 -28.00 13.51
C LYS A 206 18.23 -29.52 13.74
N VAL A 207 17.71 -30.32 12.81
CA VAL A 207 17.65 -31.79 12.96
C VAL A 207 19.06 -32.39 13.04
N PRO A 208 20.00 -32.13 12.10
CA PRO A 208 21.38 -32.61 12.22
C PRO A 208 22.08 -32.13 13.50
N VAL A 209 21.78 -30.91 13.97
CA VAL A 209 22.36 -30.36 15.20
C VAL A 209 21.87 -31.13 16.43
N LEU A 210 20.58 -31.45 16.50
CA LEU A 210 20.02 -32.27 17.59
C LEU A 210 20.58 -33.70 17.58
N ILE A 211 20.82 -34.27 16.40
CA ILE A 211 21.45 -35.59 16.26
C ILE A 211 22.92 -35.53 16.70
N ALA A 212 23.69 -34.55 16.23
CA ALA A 212 25.10 -34.38 16.59
C ALA A 212 25.31 -34.14 18.09
N THR A 213 24.38 -33.43 18.73
CA THR A 213 24.40 -33.18 20.18
C THR A 213 23.83 -34.34 21.01
N LYS A 214 23.45 -35.46 20.38
CA LYS A 214 22.81 -36.62 21.01
C LYS A 214 21.51 -36.30 21.76
N ALA A 215 20.90 -35.16 21.48
CA ALA A 215 19.57 -34.81 21.97
C ALA A 215 18.47 -35.67 21.30
N MET A 216 18.78 -36.29 20.16
CA MET A 216 17.89 -37.15 19.41
C MET A 216 18.67 -38.24 18.65
N ASN A 217 18.05 -39.40 18.47
CA ASN A 217 18.56 -40.46 17.59
C ASN A 217 17.99 -40.29 16.17
N GLU A 218 18.84 -40.45 15.15
CA GLU A 218 18.46 -40.32 13.72
C GLU A 218 17.35 -41.29 13.30
N ASN A 219 17.43 -42.56 13.69
CA ASN A 219 16.39 -43.56 13.39
C ASN A 219 15.06 -43.19 14.04
N ALA A 220 15.09 -42.65 15.26
CA ALA A 220 13.88 -42.21 15.95
C ALA A 220 13.23 -41.00 15.27
N TRP A 221 14.04 -40.10 14.68
CA TRP A 221 13.53 -38.97 13.88
C TRP A 221 12.91 -39.45 12.57
N ASN A 222 13.62 -40.31 11.83
CA ASN A 222 13.15 -40.85 10.55
C ASN A 222 11.84 -41.62 10.73
N ALA A 223 11.77 -42.51 11.73
CA ALA A 223 10.54 -43.23 12.07
C ALA A 223 9.37 -42.31 12.50
N ARG A 224 9.66 -41.09 12.95
CA ARG A 224 8.64 -40.08 13.28
C ARG A 224 8.18 -39.31 12.05
N MET A 225 9.09 -38.98 11.14
CA MET A 225 8.79 -38.29 9.88
C MET A 225 8.10 -39.19 8.86
N GLU A 226 8.34 -40.51 8.90
CA GLU A 226 7.66 -41.51 8.07
C GLU A 226 6.18 -41.70 8.43
N ARG A 227 5.75 -41.24 9.62
CA ARG A 227 4.35 -41.36 10.03
C ARG A 227 3.48 -40.47 9.14
N PRO A 228 2.48 -41.04 8.43
CA PRO A 228 1.58 -40.26 7.59
C PRO A 228 0.93 -39.12 8.38
N GLN A 229 1.20 -37.89 7.94
CA GLN A 229 0.55 -36.69 8.45
C GLN A 229 -0.56 -36.27 7.50
N TYR A 230 -1.54 -35.54 8.03
CA TYR A 230 -2.67 -35.08 7.26
C TYR A 230 -3.05 -33.67 7.67
N TYR A 231 -3.58 -32.91 6.73
CA TYR A 231 -4.21 -31.63 6.99
C TYR A 231 -5.64 -31.65 6.47
N ILE A 232 -6.46 -30.75 7.01
CA ILE A 232 -7.83 -30.53 6.55
C ILE A 232 -7.75 -29.43 5.49
N SER A 233 -8.05 -29.80 4.25
CA SER A 233 -8.16 -28.88 3.12
C SER A 233 -9.35 -27.94 3.31
N ARG A 234 -9.37 -26.84 2.57
CA ARG A 234 -10.52 -25.91 2.54
C ARG A 234 -11.85 -26.60 2.26
N ASP A 235 -11.86 -27.66 1.46
CA ASP A 235 -13.07 -28.43 1.14
C ASP A 235 -13.54 -29.35 2.29
N GLY A 236 -12.87 -29.28 3.44
CA GLY A 236 -13.09 -30.18 4.59
C GLY A 236 -12.51 -31.59 4.38
N GLN A 237 -11.87 -31.85 3.23
CA GLN A 237 -11.26 -33.14 2.94
C GLN A 237 -9.92 -33.32 3.64
N ARG A 238 -9.69 -34.52 4.16
CA ARG A 238 -8.41 -34.90 4.77
C ARG A 238 -7.41 -35.28 3.67
N LYS A 239 -6.38 -34.46 3.45
CA LYS A 239 -5.32 -34.68 2.45
C LYS A 239 -4.01 -35.07 3.12
N PRO A 240 -3.15 -35.90 2.48
CA PRO A 240 -1.83 -36.20 3.00
C PRO A 240 -0.98 -34.93 3.07
N LEU A 241 -0.27 -34.73 4.18
CA LEU A 241 0.62 -33.59 4.37
C LEU A 241 2.01 -33.92 3.82
N LEU A 242 2.52 -33.05 2.96
CA LEU A 242 3.90 -33.14 2.48
C LEU A 242 4.86 -32.65 3.56
N THR A 243 5.86 -33.47 3.90
CA THR A 243 6.86 -33.16 4.94
C THR A 243 8.30 -33.21 4.42
N ASP A 244 8.50 -33.46 3.12
CA ASP A 244 9.83 -33.44 2.51
C ASP A 244 10.33 -32.00 2.36
N ALA A 245 11.50 -31.71 2.93
CA ALA A 245 12.05 -30.36 2.99
C ALA A 245 12.34 -29.78 1.60
N ASN A 246 12.86 -30.58 0.68
CA ASN A 246 13.27 -30.12 -0.66
C ASN A 246 12.05 -29.83 -1.51
N LEU A 247 11.04 -30.71 -1.47
CA LEU A 247 9.78 -30.51 -2.18
C LEU A 247 9.01 -29.31 -1.62
N LEU A 248 9.00 -29.10 -0.30
CA LEU A 248 8.39 -27.90 0.28
C LEU A 248 9.10 -26.61 -0.14
N GLU A 249 10.44 -26.60 -0.18
CA GLU A 249 11.21 -25.44 -0.66
C GLU A 249 10.95 -25.17 -2.15
N LEU A 250 10.86 -26.22 -2.97
CA LEU A 250 10.48 -26.12 -4.37
C LEU A 250 9.07 -25.50 -4.54
N ILE A 251 8.08 -26.04 -3.83
CA ILE A 251 6.70 -25.54 -3.84
C ILE A 251 6.66 -24.07 -3.44
N ILE A 252 7.35 -23.67 -2.37
CA ILE A 252 7.39 -22.27 -1.93
C ILE A 252 7.96 -21.38 -3.04
N ASN A 253 9.11 -21.76 -3.63
CA ASN A 253 9.76 -20.94 -4.64
C ASN A 253 8.91 -20.82 -5.92
N ASP A 254 8.29 -21.91 -6.36
CA ASP A 254 7.40 -21.90 -7.53
C ASP A 254 6.15 -21.05 -7.26
N HIS A 255 5.52 -21.17 -6.10
CA HIS A 255 4.34 -20.37 -5.75
C HIS A 255 4.68 -18.89 -5.56
N LEU A 256 5.86 -18.55 -5.00
CA LEU A 256 6.30 -17.15 -4.92
C LEU A 256 6.46 -16.53 -6.31
N ARG A 257 7.04 -17.27 -7.27
CA ARG A 257 7.12 -16.81 -8.67
C ARG A 257 5.72 -16.61 -9.26
N PHE A 258 4.81 -17.57 -9.11
CA PHE A 258 3.45 -17.45 -9.61
C PHE A 258 2.67 -16.30 -8.97
N ILE A 259 2.86 -16.07 -7.67
CA ILE A 259 2.27 -14.94 -6.95
C ILE A 259 2.75 -13.62 -7.55
N ASP A 260 4.03 -13.50 -7.89
CA ASP A 260 4.57 -12.27 -8.49
C ASP A 260 3.99 -12.00 -9.88
N GLU A 261 3.90 -13.02 -10.72
CA GLU A 261 3.25 -12.93 -12.04
C GLU A 261 1.76 -12.55 -11.91
N PHE A 262 1.06 -13.20 -10.99
CA PHE A 262 -0.35 -12.93 -10.72
C PHE A 262 -0.57 -11.52 -10.16
N TYR A 263 0.30 -11.07 -9.26
CA TYR A 263 0.25 -9.72 -8.69
C TYR A 263 0.40 -8.65 -9.77
N MET A 264 1.33 -8.82 -10.71
CA MET A 264 1.47 -7.90 -11.85
C MET A 264 0.19 -7.87 -12.70
N THR A 265 -0.45 -9.01 -12.91
CA THR A 265 -1.72 -9.12 -13.64
C THR A 265 -2.84 -8.35 -12.94
N ILE A 266 -2.94 -8.46 -11.61
CA ILE A 266 -3.93 -7.69 -10.83
C ILE A 266 -3.65 -6.18 -10.95
N GLN A 267 -2.39 -5.75 -10.82
CA GLN A 267 -2.04 -4.33 -10.94
C GLN A 267 -2.38 -3.76 -12.32
N GLN A 268 -2.12 -4.52 -13.38
CA GLN A 268 -2.52 -4.13 -14.73
C GLN A 268 -4.04 -3.99 -14.84
N THR A 269 -4.79 -4.97 -14.35
CA THR A 269 -6.25 -4.98 -14.36
C THR A 269 -6.82 -3.77 -13.62
N ARG A 270 -6.25 -3.43 -12.45
CA ARG A 270 -6.61 -2.25 -11.68
C ARG A 270 -6.36 -0.95 -12.43
N ALA A 271 -5.21 -0.82 -13.08
CA ALA A 271 -4.88 0.34 -13.89
C ALA A 271 -5.84 0.50 -15.09
N GLU A 272 -6.24 -0.61 -15.72
CA GLU A 272 -7.25 -0.63 -16.77
C GLU A 272 -8.62 -0.18 -16.24
N CYS A 273 -9.07 -0.69 -15.08
CA CYS A 273 -10.32 -0.27 -14.44
C CYS A 273 -10.34 1.24 -14.18
N LEU A 274 -9.28 1.78 -13.59
CA LEU A 274 -9.14 3.23 -13.32
C LEU A 274 -9.19 4.06 -14.60
N THR A 275 -8.54 3.59 -15.67
CA THR A 275 -8.52 4.28 -16.97
C THR A 275 -9.92 4.31 -17.58
N ARG A 276 -10.63 3.18 -17.56
CA ARG A 276 -12.00 3.08 -18.08
C ARG A 276 -13.00 3.88 -17.25
N GLU A 277 -12.88 3.87 -15.93
CA GLU A 277 -13.73 4.68 -15.04
C GLU A 277 -13.60 6.18 -15.35
N ARG A 278 -12.37 6.67 -15.57
CA ARG A 278 -12.12 8.06 -15.97
C ARG A 278 -12.75 8.37 -17.33
N ALA A 279 -12.57 7.50 -18.32
CA ALA A 279 -13.16 7.68 -19.65
C ALA A 279 -14.70 7.71 -19.59
N GLU A 280 -15.33 6.84 -18.80
CA GLU A 280 -16.78 6.86 -18.61
C GLU A 280 -17.28 8.13 -17.92
N ARG A 281 -16.52 8.64 -16.94
CA ARG A 281 -16.83 9.88 -16.25
C ARG A 281 -16.75 11.07 -17.20
N GLU A 282 -15.67 11.19 -17.98
CA GLU A 282 -15.51 12.22 -18.99
C GLU A 282 -16.63 12.16 -20.04
N ALA A 283 -16.97 10.97 -20.54
CA ALA A 283 -18.08 10.79 -21.48
C ALA A 283 -19.45 11.14 -20.88
N ARG A 284 -19.64 10.93 -19.57
CA ARG A 284 -20.83 11.37 -18.84
C ARG A 284 -20.86 12.88 -18.73
N ASP A 285 -19.76 13.51 -18.35
CA ASP A 285 -19.66 14.97 -18.19
C ASP A 285 -19.93 15.70 -19.52
N VAL A 286 -19.41 15.19 -20.64
CA VAL A 286 -19.73 15.70 -21.98
C VAL A 286 -21.22 15.58 -22.30
N ARG A 287 -21.86 14.45 -21.96
CA ARG A 287 -23.32 14.28 -22.15
C ARG A 287 -24.13 15.24 -21.29
N VAL A 288 -23.75 15.44 -20.03
CA VAL A 288 -24.41 16.40 -19.13
C VAL A 288 -24.24 17.83 -19.66
N PHE A 289 -23.03 18.20 -20.08
CA PHE A 289 -22.76 19.51 -20.67
C PHE A 289 -23.60 19.78 -21.92
N ASN A 290 -23.67 18.82 -22.84
CA ASN A 290 -24.50 18.94 -24.05
C ASN A 290 -26.00 19.05 -23.71
N ALA A 291 -26.47 18.30 -22.70
CA ALA A 291 -27.85 18.42 -22.22
C ALA A 291 -28.14 19.80 -21.62
N ILE A 292 -27.22 20.36 -20.83
CA ILE A 292 -27.34 21.72 -20.29
C ILE A 292 -27.37 22.76 -21.42
N GLN A 293 -26.49 22.64 -22.42
CA GLN A 293 -26.52 23.53 -23.58
C GLN A 293 -27.85 23.45 -24.34
N SER A 294 -28.39 22.25 -24.53
CA SER A 294 -29.71 22.06 -25.14
C SER A 294 -30.82 22.73 -24.33
N ILE A 295 -30.82 22.58 -23.00
CA ILE A 295 -31.77 23.26 -22.12
C ILE A 295 -31.64 24.79 -22.24
N GLN A 296 -30.42 25.33 -22.20
CA GLN A 296 -30.18 26.76 -22.35
C GLN A 296 -30.71 27.29 -23.69
N GLN A 297 -30.50 26.55 -24.78
CA GLN A 297 -31.01 26.90 -26.10
C GLN A 297 -32.55 26.91 -26.11
N THR A 298 -33.20 25.89 -25.56
CA THR A 298 -34.67 25.88 -25.46
C THR A 298 -35.22 27.01 -24.59
N MET A 299 -34.51 27.39 -23.53
CA MET A 299 -34.90 28.54 -22.69
C MET A 299 -34.80 29.87 -23.43
N VAL A 300 -33.79 30.04 -24.28
CA VAL A 300 -33.66 31.22 -25.16
C VAL A 300 -34.83 31.28 -26.14
N GLU A 301 -35.17 30.16 -26.78
CA GLU A 301 -36.30 30.08 -27.72
C GLU A 301 -37.65 30.36 -27.03
N VAL A 302 -37.87 29.82 -25.82
CA VAL A 302 -39.06 30.11 -25.01
C VAL A 302 -39.10 31.60 -24.63
N LYS A 303 -37.98 32.20 -24.24
CA LYS A 303 -37.92 33.63 -23.92
C LYS A 303 -38.26 34.50 -25.13
N ASP A 304 -37.78 34.14 -26.31
CA ASP A 304 -38.06 34.85 -27.56
C ASP A 304 -39.52 34.73 -27.97
N THR A 305 -40.12 33.53 -27.86
CA THR A 305 -41.54 33.31 -28.15
C THR A 305 -42.45 34.07 -27.18
N VAL A 306 -42.14 34.07 -25.89
CA VAL A 306 -42.85 34.88 -24.87
C VAL A 306 -42.74 36.38 -25.16
N SER A 307 -41.55 36.85 -25.56
CA SER A 307 -41.32 38.26 -25.91
C SER A 307 -42.13 38.69 -27.14
N LYS A 308 -42.18 37.83 -28.18
CA LYS A 308 -43.00 38.04 -29.38
C LYS A 308 -44.50 38.08 -29.04
N GLN A 309 -45.00 37.15 -28.21
CA GLN A 309 -46.40 37.15 -27.76
C GLN A 309 -46.77 38.41 -26.97
N LYS A 310 -45.86 38.94 -26.14
CA LYS A 310 -46.09 40.17 -25.37
C LYS A 310 -46.33 41.39 -26.26
N ILE A 311 -45.71 41.44 -27.45
CA ILE A 311 -45.94 42.50 -28.45
C ILE A 311 -47.34 42.36 -29.06
N THR A 312 -47.79 41.15 -29.36
CA THR A 312 -49.15 40.87 -29.87
C THR A 312 -50.23 41.28 -28.87
N ILE A 313 -50.02 41.06 -27.57
CA ILE A 313 -50.97 41.49 -26.53
C ILE A 313 -51.03 43.02 -26.42
N LYS A 314 -49.88 43.72 -26.55
CA LYS A 314 -49.86 45.20 -26.54
C LYS A 314 -50.53 45.81 -27.78
N SER A 315 -50.39 45.21 -28.98
CA SER A 315 -51.11 45.70 -30.16
C SER A 315 -52.61 45.44 -30.08
N CYS A 316 -53.02 44.34 -29.45
CA CYS A 316 -54.42 44.04 -29.16
C CYS A 316 -55.01 45.06 -28.15
N ALA A 317 -54.24 45.50 -27.15
CA ALA A 317 -54.63 46.56 -26.23
C ALA A 317 -54.70 47.96 -26.89
N ALA A 318 -53.86 48.25 -27.89
CA ALA A 318 -53.90 49.51 -28.65
C ALA A 318 -55.10 49.59 -29.61
N TRP A 319 -55.48 48.48 -30.26
CA TRP A 319 -56.74 48.35 -31.02
C TRP A 319 -58.00 48.58 -30.18
N THR A 320 -57.83 48.44 -28.88
CA THR A 320 -58.88 48.49 -27.89
C THR A 320 -59.18 49.96 -27.48
N GLN A 321 -58.37 50.95 -27.90
CA GLN A 321 -58.59 52.38 -27.65
C GLN A 321 -59.26 53.16 -28.80
N THR A 322 -59.39 52.62 -30.01
CA THR A 322 -59.85 53.41 -31.18
C THR A 322 -61.34 53.28 -31.52
N TYR A 323 -62.10 52.31 -30.99
CA TYR A 323 -63.53 52.18 -31.30
C TYR A 323 -64.37 51.66 -30.12
N PRO A 324 -65.12 52.53 -29.40
CA PRO A 324 -65.95 52.12 -28.28
C PRO A 324 -67.21 51.31 -28.65
N LEU A 325 -67.77 51.49 -29.86
CA LEU A 325 -69.09 50.94 -30.20
C LEU A 325 -69.09 49.49 -30.73
N GLU A 326 -68.02 49.01 -31.35
CA GLU A 326 -67.97 47.62 -31.83
C GLU A 326 -67.50 46.62 -30.75
N ARG A 327 -66.89 47.11 -29.67
CA ARG A 327 -66.42 46.30 -28.53
C ARG A 327 -67.54 45.50 -27.84
N GLN A 328 -68.77 46.01 -27.79
CA GLN A 328 -69.85 45.33 -27.07
C GLN A 328 -70.38 44.09 -27.82
N LYS A 329 -70.16 44.01 -29.15
CA LYS A 329 -70.58 42.84 -29.96
C LYS A 329 -69.49 41.76 -30.00
N VAL A 330 -68.22 42.12 -30.08
CA VAL A 330 -67.12 41.16 -30.18
C VAL A 330 -66.75 40.53 -28.83
N CYS A 331 -66.81 41.27 -27.71
CA CYS A 331 -66.57 40.68 -26.39
C CYS A 331 -67.64 39.66 -25.97
N ARG A 332 -68.88 39.77 -26.46
CA ARG A 332 -69.91 38.73 -26.26
C ARG A 332 -69.62 37.45 -27.06
N ALA A 333 -69.03 37.55 -28.24
CA ALA A 333 -68.71 36.38 -29.06
C ALA A 333 -67.50 35.58 -28.51
N VAL A 334 -66.51 36.25 -27.90
CA VAL A 334 -65.33 35.58 -27.31
C VAL A 334 -65.65 34.90 -25.97
N GLN A 335 -66.61 35.43 -25.19
CA GLN A 335 -67.06 34.78 -23.96
C GLN A 335 -67.84 33.48 -24.22
N THR A 336 -68.49 33.33 -25.39
CA THR A 336 -69.17 32.06 -25.76
C THR A 336 -68.21 30.96 -26.24
N THR A 337 -67.00 31.28 -26.71
CA THR A 337 -66.09 30.26 -27.27
C THR A 337 -65.15 29.64 -26.22
N HIS A 338 -64.99 30.25 -25.05
CA HIS A 338 -64.15 29.73 -23.96
C HIS A 338 -64.88 28.84 -22.93
N GLN A 339 -66.14 28.46 -23.18
CA GLN A 339 -66.86 27.43 -22.41
C GLN A 339 -66.79 26.03 -23.03
N ALA A 340 -65.81 25.75 -23.92
CA ALA A 340 -65.49 24.38 -24.27
C ALA A 340 -64.55 23.78 -23.21
N PRO A 341 -64.91 22.69 -22.52
CA PRO A 341 -64.05 22.07 -21.52
C PRO A 341 -62.78 21.58 -22.21
N LEU A 342 -61.64 22.15 -21.81
CA LEU A 342 -60.31 21.58 -22.06
C LEU A 342 -60.31 20.17 -21.45
N LYS A 343 -60.63 19.16 -22.28
CA LYS A 343 -60.24 17.78 -22.01
C LYS A 343 -58.71 17.78 -21.98
N ALA A 344 -58.17 17.88 -20.76
CA ALA A 344 -56.78 17.61 -20.47
C ALA A 344 -56.47 16.20 -20.98
N LYS A 345 -55.89 16.11 -22.18
CA LYS A 345 -55.26 14.89 -22.66
C LYS A 345 -53.93 14.82 -21.93
N THR A 346 -53.99 14.28 -20.72
CA THR A 346 -52.82 13.86 -19.96
C THR A 346 -52.13 12.79 -20.80
N MET A 347 -51.19 13.20 -21.66
CA MET A 347 -50.16 12.27 -22.11
C MET A 347 -49.34 11.97 -20.86
N GLN A 348 -49.61 10.82 -20.26
CA GLN A 348 -48.66 10.15 -19.39
C GLN A 348 -47.41 9.90 -20.23
N THR A 349 -46.48 10.84 -20.18
CA THR A 349 -45.08 10.52 -20.43
C THR A 349 -44.68 9.65 -19.25
N GLU A 350 -44.81 8.33 -19.40
CA GLU A 350 -44.18 7.37 -18.51
C GLU A 350 -42.70 7.78 -18.42
N ALA A 351 -42.32 8.32 -17.26
CA ALA A 351 -40.92 8.40 -16.92
C ALA A 351 -40.38 6.97 -17.01
N PRO A 352 -39.27 6.74 -17.74
CA PRO A 352 -38.66 5.42 -17.76
C PRO A 352 -38.44 4.99 -16.32
N SER A 353 -39.01 3.84 -15.96
CA SER A 353 -38.88 3.27 -14.64
C SER A 353 -37.39 3.23 -14.28
N PRO A 354 -36.99 3.65 -13.07
CA PRO A 354 -35.60 3.52 -12.66
C PRO A 354 -35.18 2.07 -12.85
N PRO A 355 -33.98 1.81 -13.39
CA PRO A 355 -33.50 0.44 -13.58
C PRO A 355 -33.61 -0.27 -12.24
N THR A 356 -34.40 -1.34 -12.21
CA THR A 356 -34.49 -2.22 -11.05
C THR A 356 -33.09 -2.75 -10.82
N LEU A 357 -32.42 -2.23 -9.78
CA LEU A 357 -31.12 -2.75 -9.35
C LEU A 357 -31.32 -4.25 -9.09
N PRO A 358 -30.55 -5.14 -9.76
CA PRO A 358 -30.60 -6.55 -9.46
C PRO A 358 -30.30 -6.71 -7.98
N GLN A 359 -31.26 -7.28 -7.25
CA GLN A 359 -31.10 -7.60 -5.84
C GLN A 359 -29.96 -8.62 -5.77
N MET A 360 -28.78 -8.17 -5.33
CA MET A 360 -27.64 -9.07 -5.22
C MET A 360 -28.01 -10.21 -4.28
N PRO A 361 -27.69 -11.47 -4.64
CA PRO A 361 -27.84 -12.57 -3.71
C PRO A 361 -27.05 -12.25 -2.44
N GLN A 362 -27.72 -12.32 -1.29
CA GLN A 362 -27.05 -12.15 0.01
C GLN A 362 -25.89 -13.14 0.08
N MET A 363 -24.66 -12.61 0.17
CA MET A 363 -23.49 -13.45 0.42
C MET A 363 -23.73 -14.22 1.72
N PRO A 364 -23.53 -15.55 1.74
CA PRO A 364 -23.57 -16.31 2.97
C PRO A 364 -22.51 -15.76 3.92
N ALA A 365 -22.91 -15.52 5.17
CA ALA A 365 -22.00 -15.06 6.22
C ALA A 365 -20.79 -16.00 6.28
N GLN A 366 -19.61 -15.51 5.94
CA GLN A 366 -18.38 -16.28 6.09
C GLN A 366 -18.12 -16.46 7.60
N PRO A 367 -17.95 -17.70 8.08
CA PRO A 367 -17.53 -17.92 9.46
C PRO A 367 -16.14 -17.30 9.64
N MET A 368 -16.05 -16.32 10.53
CA MET A 368 -14.77 -15.78 10.98
C MET A 368 -14.02 -16.89 11.74
N LEU A 369 -13.16 -17.61 11.01
CA LEU A 369 -12.16 -18.48 11.60
C LEU A 369 -10.94 -17.62 11.92
N PHE A 370 -10.96 -17.00 13.10
CA PHE A 370 -9.75 -16.58 13.80
C PHE A 370 -9.23 -17.74 14.65
N PRO A 371 -7.94 -18.06 14.57
CA PRO A 371 -7.12 -18.31 15.75
C PRO A 371 -6.51 -17.00 16.27
#